data_AF-A0A496YQI0-F1
#
_entry.id   AF-A0A496YQI0-F1
#
_cell.length_a   1.000
_cell.length_b   1.000
_cell.length_c   1.000
_cell.angle_alpha   90.00
_cell.angle_beta   90.00
_cell.angle_gamma   90.00
#
_symmetry.space_group_name_H-M   'P 1'
#
loop_
_entity.id
_entity.type
_entity.pdbx_description
1 polymer ?
#
loop_
_entity_poly.entity_id
_entity_poly.type
_entity_poly.pdbx_seq_one_letter_code
_entity_poly.pdbx_strand_id
1 'polypeptide(L)'
;MTADNKNEITVNYIGDLAHSTPDDVFLVESDEDYVRVCMDLSRQAKSAFALKVWVRSKSHFAWLQDFAEQIDCPASFEEKTARLVLADQWNVQIPDWLDDEIVIQQRLLDLQVEGQRPARFEERILAHFLGPVFYADQLESTNLVEVVLALNRPEISKSFSRYPVLKRCLEEKIKIWERLSSKKWVRKICTELILDPEKLWKDITLWCLLARYPRKLLEYVLTPDRLLWLQEIPLEAFKDFPLHRGSVEQALTQVEMFFKEIGSSIKTRDDFHKILKCTSGRLSKEFQLITELLSSGSFEASKQDITEVQEKFRSCPGVSSGKLVALERFVKPKKPSLPEKEALWDTEQWIHWGVEEYIPYRHWQTLSHHFDSEVETAVGLFSDWYLGAYVTIHKDGERSLVYLLSYWENHLKEDALSLILL
;
A
#
# COMPACT_ATOMS: atom_id res chain seq x y z
N MET A 1 4.89 41.15 -14.13
CA MET A 1 3.93 41.96 -13.38
C MET A 1 3.17 42.82 -14.38
N THR A 2 2.07 42.31 -14.89
CA THR A 2 1.09 43.05 -15.68
C THR A 2 -0.15 43.19 -14.81
N ALA A 3 -0.63 44.41 -14.67
CA ALA A 3 -1.72 44.76 -13.77
C ALA A 3 -2.99 43.98 -14.13
N ASP A 4 -3.54 43.31 -13.12
CA ASP A 4 -4.81 42.60 -13.16
C ASP A 4 -5.93 43.65 -13.32
N ASN A 5 -6.41 43.82 -14.55
CA ASN A 5 -7.38 44.83 -14.94
C ASN A 5 -8.78 44.38 -14.48
N LYS A 6 -9.06 44.52 -13.18
CA LYS A 6 -10.25 43.94 -12.50
C LYS A 6 -11.62 44.50 -12.93
N ASN A 7 -11.71 45.37 -13.92
CA ASN A 7 -12.94 46.08 -14.31
C ASN A 7 -13.24 46.03 -15.83
N GLU A 8 -12.86 44.95 -16.51
CA GLU A 8 -13.07 44.82 -17.96
C GLU A 8 -14.31 43.96 -18.27
N ILE A 9 -15.20 44.47 -19.12
CA ILE A 9 -16.34 43.70 -19.65
C ILE A 9 -15.79 42.78 -20.73
N THR A 10 -16.04 41.47 -20.62
CA THR A 10 -15.52 40.48 -21.57
C THR A 10 -16.68 39.66 -22.14
N VAL A 11 -16.81 39.66 -23.47
CA VAL A 11 -17.83 38.90 -24.20
C VAL A 11 -17.13 37.83 -25.02
N ASN A 12 -17.47 36.57 -24.79
CA ASN A 12 -16.83 35.43 -25.43
C ASN A 12 -17.81 34.62 -26.27
N TYR A 13 -17.53 34.43 -27.55
CA TYR A 13 -18.30 33.48 -28.37
C TYR A 13 -17.84 32.04 -28.07
N ILE A 14 -18.78 31.17 -27.70
CA ILE A 14 -18.52 29.76 -27.33
C ILE A 14 -19.25 28.74 -28.22
N GLY A 15 -20.16 29.18 -29.09
CA GLY A 15 -20.88 28.26 -29.99
C GLY A 15 -21.74 27.21 -29.28
N ASP A 16 -21.81 26.01 -29.86
CA ASP A 16 -22.57 24.85 -29.34
C ASP A 16 -21.75 23.99 -28.34
N LEU A 17 -20.64 24.51 -27.82
CA LEU A 17 -19.78 23.76 -26.91
C LEU A 17 -20.51 23.45 -25.58
N ALA A 18 -20.45 22.18 -25.16
CA ALA A 18 -20.91 21.76 -23.84
C ALA A 18 -20.07 22.44 -22.76
N HIS A 19 -20.69 22.95 -21.69
CA HIS A 19 -19.98 23.61 -20.60
C HIS A 19 -20.81 23.63 -19.32
N SER A 20 -20.14 23.78 -18.18
CA SER A 20 -20.73 24.23 -16.93
C SER A 20 -20.46 25.72 -16.77
N THR A 21 -21.50 26.57 -16.81
CA THR A 21 -21.37 28.03 -16.61
C THR A 21 -20.77 28.32 -15.24
N PRO A 22 -19.59 29.00 -15.17
CA PRO A 22 -19.10 29.50 -13.89
C PRO A 22 -20.12 30.45 -13.24
N ASP A 23 -20.20 30.48 -11.90
CA ASP A 23 -21.16 31.31 -11.17
C ASP A 23 -21.02 32.82 -11.45
N ASP A 24 -19.86 33.26 -11.97
CA ASP A 24 -19.54 34.63 -12.32
C ASP A 24 -19.73 34.99 -13.82
N VAL A 25 -20.33 34.08 -14.62
CA VAL A 25 -20.51 34.26 -16.07
C VAL A 25 -21.99 34.19 -16.47
N PHE A 26 -22.44 35.18 -17.24
CA PHE A 26 -23.79 35.20 -17.82
C PHE A 26 -23.79 34.55 -19.21
N LEU A 27 -24.66 33.56 -19.42
CA LEU A 27 -24.78 32.84 -20.69
C LEU A 27 -25.94 33.38 -21.54
N VAL A 28 -25.66 33.66 -22.82
CA VAL A 28 -26.64 34.09 -23.82
C VAL A 28 -26.98 32.93 -24.76
N GLU A 29 -28.16 32.33 -24.55
CA GLU A 29 -28.69 31.24 -25.40
C GLU A 29 -29.94 31.67 -26.20
N SER A 30 -30.67 32.67 -25.73
CA SER A 30 -31.92 33.15 -26.34
C SER A 30 -31.91 34.65 -26.64
N ASP A 31 -32.87 35.10 -27.46
CA ASP A 31 -33.06 36.54 -27.72
C ASP A 31 -33.41 37.32 -26.43
N GLU A 32 -34.07 36.69 -25.46
CA GLU A 32 -34.34 37.31 -24.16
C GLU A 32 -33.06 37.55 -23.37
N ASP A 33 -32.12 36.61 -23.41
CA ASP A 33 -30.82 36.73 -22.74
C ASP A 33 -29.97 37.82 -23.40
N TYR A 34 -30.01 37.92 -24.73
CA TYR A 34 -29.38 39.01 -25.47
C TYR A 34 -29.88 40.38 -24.99
N VAL A 35 -31.21 40.56 -24.90
CA VAL A 35 -31.80 41.82 -24.44
C VAL A 35 -31.41 42.13 -23.00
N ARG A 36 -31.35 41.11 -22.12
CA ARG A 36 -30.89 41.28 -20.73
C ARG A 36 -29.45 41.78 -20.67
N VAL A 37 -28.54 41.18 -21.44
CA VAL A 37 -27.15 41.64 -21.53
C VAL A 37 -27.07 43.06 -22.06
N CYS A 38 -27.83 43.43 -23.10
CA CYS A 38 -27.86 44.81 -23.60
C CYS A 38 -28.34 45.82 -22.53
N MET A 39 -29.34 45.44 -21.71
CA MET A 39 -29.78 46.28 -20.59
C MET A 39 -28.67 46.43 -19.54
N ASP A 40 -27.96 45.36 -19.22
CA ASP A 40 -26.88 45.37 -18.24
C ASP A 40 -25.66 46.15 -18.73
N LEU A 41 -25.27 46.00 -20.00
CA LEU A 41 -24.24 46.84 -20.64
C LEU A 41 -24.61 48.33 -20.61
N SER A 42 -25.86 48.66 -20.94
CA SER A 42 -26.36 50.05 -20.91
C SER A 42 -26.38 50.65 -19.49
N ARG A 43 -26.58 49.81 -18.46
CA ARG A 43 -26.54 50.21 -17.04
C ARG A 43 -25.10 50.32 -16.53
N GLN A 44 -24.21 49.43 -16.97
CA GLN A 44 -22.82 49.34 -16.52
C GLN A 44 -21.89 50.38 -17.16
N ALA A 45 -22.25 50.96 -18.31
CA ALA A 45 -21.61 52.19 -18.80
C ALA A 45 -21.62 53.34 -17.74
N LYS A 46 -22.41 53.19 -16.66
CA LYS A 46 -22.53 54.13 -15.53
C LYS A 46 -22.02 53.59 -14.18
N SER A 47 -21.50 52.35 -14.08
CA SER A 47 -20.95 51.81 -12.82
C SER A 47 -19.86 50.75 -13.01
N ALA A 48 -18.81 50.79 -12.18
CA ALA A 48 -17.59 49.98 -12.28
C ALA A 48 -17.73 48.54 -11.73
N PHE A 49 -18.42 47.65 -12.44
CA PHE A 49 -18.40 46.19 -12.19
C PHE A 49 -17.91 45.44 -13.43
N ALA A 50 -17.13 44.37 -13.24
CA ALA A 50 -16.71 43.47 -14.31
C ALA A 50 -17.86 42.51 -14.67
N LEU A 51 -18.18 42.42 -15.97
CA LEU A 51 -19.19 41.51 -16.51
C LEU A 51 -18.53 40.54 -17.48
N LYS A 52 -18.74 39.24 -17.26
CA LYS A 52 -18.30 38.18 -18.16
C LYS A 52 -19.52 37.56 -18.82
N VAL A 53 -19.57 37.61 -20.15
CA VAL A 53 -20.69 37.10 -20.95
C VAL A 53 -20.19 36.02 -21.90
N TRP A 54 -20.86 34.89 -21.96
CA TRP A 54 -20.63 33.84 -22.96
C TRP A 54 -21.81 33.77 -23.93
N VAL A 55 -21.53 33.64 -25.23
CA VAL A 55 -22.55 33.74 -26.29
C VAL A 55 -22.51 32.51 -27.19
N ARG A 56 -23.66 31.87 -27.40
CA ARG A 56 -23.76 30.68 -28.27
C ARG A 56 -23.94 30.98 -29.75
N SER A 57 -24.70 32.01 -30.09
CA SER A 57 -25.00 32.33 -31.50
C SER A 57 -24.01 33.35 -32.06
N LYS A 58 -23.50 33.10 -33.27
CA LYS A 58 -22.66 34.08 -33.99
C LYS A 58 -23.41 35.39 -34.23
N SER A 59 -24.73 35.32 -34.43
CA SER A 59 -25.58 36.50 -34.59
C SER A 59 -25.64 37.32 -33.32
N HIS A 60 -25.87 36.70 -32.15
CA HIS A 60 -25.88 37.41 -30.87
C HIS A 60 -24.51 38.01 -30.53
N PHE A 61 -23.42 37.33 -30.87
CA PHE A 61 -22.07 37.87 -30.64
C PHE A 61 -21.81 39.12 -31.49
N ALA A 62 -22.12 39.06 -32.79
CA ALA A 62 -21.99 40.21 -33.69
C ALA A 62 -22.88 41.38 -33.25
N TRP A 63 -24.14 41.10 -32.87
CA TRP A 63 -25.06 42.15 -32.39
C TRP A 63 -24.60 42.78 -31.07
N LEU A 64 -24.04 42.00 -30.14
CA LEU A 64 -23.49 42.54 -28.90
C LEU A 64 -22.25 43.41 -29.16
N GLN A 65 -21.43 43.05 -30.14
CA GLN A 65 -20.30 43.86 -30.58
C GLN A 65 -20.75 45.20 -31.15
N ASP A 66 -21.67 45.16 -32.12
CA ASP A 66 -22.26 46.37 -32.72
C ASP A 66 -22.94 47.25 -31.65
N PHE A 67 -23.63 46.64 -30.69
CA PHE A 67 -24.30 47.36 -29.61
C PHE A 67 -23.32 48.01 -28.65
N ALA A 68 -22.26 47.31 -28.23
CA ALA A 68 -21.22 47.85 -27.34
C ALA A 68 -20.51 49.06 -27.99
N GLU A 69 -20.21 48.98 -29.29
CA GLU A 69 -19.65 50.09 -30.07
C GLU A 69 -20.62 51.30 -30.12
N GLN A 70 -21.92 51.05 -30.31
CA GLN A 70 -22.93 52.12 -30.36
C GLN A 70 -23.08 52.89 -29.03
N ILE A 71 -22.88 52.22 -27.90
CA ILE A 71 -22.99 52.83 -26.57
C ILE A 71 -21.65 53.32 -26.01
N ASP A 72 -20.56 53.24 -26.80
CA ASP A 72 -19.19 53.59 -26.40
C ASP A 72 -18.73 52.89 -25.11
N CYS A 73 -19.11 51.61 -24.98
CA CYS A 73 -18.78 50.80 -23.81
C CYS A 73 -17.48 50.01 -24.05
N PRO A 74 -16.44 50.18 -23.23
CA PRO A 74 -15.20 49.43 -23.37
C PRO A 74 -15.43 47.95 -22.99
N ALA A 75 -15.58 47.09 -24.01
CA ALA A 75 -15.74 45.66 -23.86
C ALA A 75 -14.77 44.92 -24.79
N SER A 76 -14.16 43.84 -24.31
CA SER A 76 -13.35 42.94 -25.13
C SER A 76 -14.22 41.81 -25.71
N PHE A 77 -14.01 41.52 -26.99
CA PHE A 77 -14.73 40.48 -27.72
C PHE A 77 -13.74 39.43 -28.20
N GLU A 78 -13.87 38.21 -27.70
CA GLU A 78 -12.98 37.10 -28.06
C GLU A 78 -13.79 35.85 -28.45
N GLU A 79 -13.29 35.07 -29.42
CA GLU A 79 -13.85 33.76 -29.74
C GLU A 79 -13.13 32.71 -28.89
N LYS A 80 -13.86 32.13 -27.93
CA LYS A 80 -13.33 31.04 -27.11
C LYS A 80 -13.40 29.74 -27.89
N THR A 81 -12.23 29.26 -28.25
CA THR A 81 -12.09 27.92 -28.85
C THR A 81 -12.38 26.84 -27.80
N ALA A 82 -12.68 25.61 -28.24
CA ALA A 82 -12.97 24.48 -27.35
C ALA A 82 -11.85 24.23 -26.33
N ARG A 83 -10.60 24.47 -26.72
CA ARG A 83 -9.43 24.47 -25.82
C ARG A 83 -9.57 25.50 -24.72
N LEU A 84 -9.87 26.76 -25.04
CA LEU A 84 -9.98 27.82 -24.03
C LEU A 84 -11.10 27.53 -23.03
N VAL A 85 -12.24 27.02 -23.50
CA VAL A 85 -13.34 26.58 -22.62
C VAL A 85 -12.89 25.45 -21.69
N LEU A 86 -12.17 24.45 -22.21
CA LEU A 86 -11.65 23.33 -21.43
C LEU A 86 -10.62 23.79 -20.38
N ALA A 87 -9.73 24.73 -20.75
CA ALA A 87 -8.71 25.29 -19.87
C ALA A 87 -9.34 25.96 -18.66
N ASP A 88 -10.39 26.76 -18.89
CA ASP A 88 -11.13 27.46 -17.85
C ASP A 88 -11.91 26.48 -16.96
N GLN A 89 -12.68 25.57 -17.56
CA GLN A 89 -13.53 24.64 -16.82
C GLN A 89 -12.72 23.71 -15.91
N TRP A 90 -11.58 23.21 -16.40
CA TRP A 90 -10.75 22.27 -15.65
C TRP A 90 -9.62 22.95 -14.86
N ASN A 91 -9.46 24.27 -15.02
CA ASN A 91 -8.37 25.05 -14.47
C ASN A 91 -7.00 24.40 -14.80
N VAL A 92 -6.73 24.24 -16.09
CA VAL A 92 -5.54 23.52 -16.59
C VAL A 92 -4.75 24.30 -17.63
N GLN A 93 -3.43 24.09 -17.62
CA GLN A 93 -2.58 24.46 -18.74
C GLN A 93 -2.73 23.43 -19.87
N ILE A 94 -3.21 23.89 -21.03
CA ILE A 94 -3.41 23.03 -22.20
C ILE A 94 -2.11 22.91 -23.00
N PRO A 95 -1.68 21.69 -23.37
CA PRO A 95 -0.52 21.51 -24.20
C PRO A 95 -0.79 21.88 -25.66
N ASP A 96 0.26 22.25 -26.38
CA ASP A 96 0.19 22.70 -27.79
C ASP A 96 -0.40 21.65 -28.72
N TRP A 97 -0.24 20.37 -28.36
CA TRP A 97 -0.67 19.26 -29.18
C TRP A 97 -2.17 18.93 -29.09
N LEU A 98 -2.86 19.44 -28.07
CA LEU A 98 -4.29 19.22 -27.89
C LEU A 98 -5.04 20.31 -28.65
N ASP A 99 -5.46 20.02 -29.88
CA ASP A 99 -6.24 20.95 -30.71
C ASP A 99 -7.75 20.91 -30.38
N ASP A 100 -8.51 21.88 -30.92
CA ASP A 100 -9.95 21.98 -30.71
C ASP A 100 -10.72 20.78 -31.29
N GLU A 101 -10.23 20.20 -32.38
CA GLU A 101 -10.83 19.01 -33.01
C GLU A 101 -10.78 17.80 -32.06
N ILE A 102 -9.65 17.56 -31.40
CA ILE A 102 -9.48 16.48 -30.42
C ILE A 102 -10.42 16.70 -29.23
N VAL A 103 -10.53 17.94 -28.72
CA VAL A 103 -11.41 18.26 -27.59
C VAL A 103 -12.86 17.94 -27.91
N ILE A 104 -13.32 18.30 -29.12
CA ILE A 104 -14.69 18.05 -29.59
C ILE A 104 -14.92 16.57 -29.90
N GLN A 105 -14.04 15.94 -30.68
CA GLN A 105 -14.19 14.53 -31.09
C GLN A 105 -14.20 13.59 -29.90
N GLN A 106 -13.35 13.86 -28.89
CA GLN A 106 -13.28 13.05 -27.68
C GLN A 106 -14.25 13.51 -26.59
N ARG A 107 -15.11 14.50 -26.88
CA ARG A 107 -16.14 15.04 -25.97
C ARG A 107 -15.60 15.33 -24.58
N LEU A 108 -14.42 15.97 -24.51
CA LEU A 108 -13.75 16.20 -23.23
C LEU A 108 -14.56 17.16 -22.35
N LEU A 109 -15.25 18.12 -22.95
CA LEU A 109 -16.09 19.09 -22.24
C LEU A 109 -17.30 18.45 -21.51
N ASP A 110 -17.75 17.26 -21.95
CA ASP A 110 -18.85 16.54 -21.32
C ASP A 110 -18.44 15.89 -19.98
N LEU A 111 -17.13 15.77 -19.72
CA LEU A 111 -16.61 15.14 -18.52
C LEU A 111 -16.73 16.08 -17.32
N GLN A 112 -17.27 15.57 -16.22
CA GLN A 112 -17.36 16.26 -14.95
C GLN A 112 -16.03 16.12 -14.20
N VAL A 113 -15.12 17.06 -14.43
CA VAL A 113 -13.77 17.07 -13.88
C VAL A 113 -13.60 18.23 -12.91
N GLU A 114 -13.05 17.98 -11.72
CA GLU A 114 -12.89 19.00 -10.69
C GLU A 114 -11.71 19.96 -10.99
N GLY A 115 -12.01 21.26 -11.15
CA GLY A 115 -11.05 22.33 -11.46
C GLY A 115 -10.55 23.16 -10.26
N GLN A 116 -10.64 22.64 -9.03
CA GLN A 116 -10.42 23.46 -7.81
C GLN A 116 -9.05 24.14 -7.69
N ARG A 117 -7.99 23.56 -8.28
CA ARG A 117 -6.61 24.08 -8.21
C ARG A 117 -5.96 24.03 -9.57
N PRO A 118 -5.10 24.99 -9.96
CA PRO A 118 -4.41 24.95 -11.25
C PRO A 118 -3.52 23.69 -11.34
N ALA A 119 -3.58 22.98 -12.47
CA ALA A 119 -2.74 21.82 -12.75
C ALA A 119 -2.41 21.72 -14.24
N ARG A 120 -1.57 20.76 -14.64
CA ARG A 120 -1.41 20.41 -16.06
C ARG A 120 -2.60 19.59 -16.55
N PHE A 121 -2.91 19.72 -17.84
CA PHE A 121 -3.98 18.95 -18.46
C PHE A 121 -3.79 17.44 -18.28
N GLU A 122 -2.57 16.93 -18.50
CA GLU A 122 -2.24 15.51 -18.39
C GLU A 122 -2.48 14.98 -16.98
N GLU A 123 -2.15 15.78 -15.96
CA GLU A 123 -2.32 15.40 -14.56
C GLU A 123 -3.79 15.33 -14.18
N ARG A 124 -4.58 16.33 -14.61
CA ARG A 124 -6.01 16.39 -14.33
C ARG A 124 -6.74 15.21 -14.97
N ILE A 125 -6.52 14.97 -16.25
CA ILE A 125 -7.24 13.93 -16.97
C ILE A 125 -6.84 12.54 -16.48
N LEU A 126 -5.53 12.29 -16.26
CA LEU A 126 -5.08 11.02 -15.68
C LEU A 126 -5.61 10.86 -14.26
N ALA A 127 -5.63 11.91 -13.44
CA ALA A 127 -6.15 11.82 -12.08
C ALA A 127 -7.66 11.53 -12.03
N HIS A 128 -8.44 12.08 -12.96
CA HIS A 128 -9.87 11.81 -13.08
C HIS A 128 -10.14 10.32 -13.38
N PHE A 129 -9.39 9.71 -14.30
CA PHE A 129 -9.63 8.31 -14.69
C PHE A 129 -8.90 7.29 -13.80
N LEU A 130 -7.69 7.59 -13.36
CA LEU A 130 -6.77 6.64 -12.71
C LEU A 130 -6.59 6.91 -11.21
N GLY A 131 -6.91 8.12 -10.75
CA GLY A 131 -6.82 8.53 -9.36
C GLY A 131 -5.70 9.52 -9.07
N PRO A 132 -5.66 10.09 -7.85
CA PRO A 132 -4.85 11.27 -7.51
C PRO A 132 -3.33 11.04 -7.56
N VAL A 133 -2.87 9.79 -7.63
CA VAL A 133 -1.44 9.44 -7.73
C VAL A 133 -0.73 10.14 -8.90
N PHE A 134 -1.46 10.47 -9.97
CA PHE A 134 -0.91 11.13 -11.16
C PHE A 134 -0.64 12.64 -10.97
N TYR A 135 -1.02 13.23 -9.84
CA TYR A 135 -0.55 14.57 -9.45
C TYR A 135 0.89 14.59 -8.96
N ALA A 136 1.50 13.44 -8.64
CA ALA A 136 2.87 13.40 -8.17
C ALA A 136 3.87 13.80 -9.27
N ASP A 137 4.80 14.70 -8.94
CA ASP A 137 5.84 15.17 -9.87
C ASP A 137 6.93 14.13 -10.16
N GLN A 138 7.13 13.18 -9.24
CA GLN A 138 8.15 12.14 -9.34
C GLN A 138 7.57 10.77 -9.05
N LEU A 139 8.08 9.75 -9.73
CA LEU A 139 7.78 8.35 -9.46
C LEU A 139 8.75 7.80 -8.40
N GLU A 140 8.21 7.37 -7.28
CA GLU A 140 8.89 6.79 -6.14
C GLU A 140 8.36 5.40 -5.82
N SER A 141 9.00 4.67 -4.91
CA SER A 141 8.54 3.34 -4.49
C SER A 141 7.15 3.37 -3.85
N THR A 142 6.82 4.46 -3.16
CA THR A 142 5.55 4.63 -2.43
C THR A 142 4.36 4.78 -3.39
N ASN A 143 4.50 5.61 -4.43
CA ASN A 143 3.43 5.86 -5.38
C ASN A 143 3.43 4.90 -6.58
N LEU A 144 4.54 4.20 -6.87
CA LEU A 144 4.60 3.18 -7.93
C LEU A 144 3.55 2.08 -7.73
N VAL A 145 3.30 1.69 -6.48
CA VAL A 145 2.25 0.71 -6.13
C VAL A 145 0.89 1.17 -6.66
N GLU A 146 0.51 2.40 -6.34
CA GLU A 146 -0.76 2.98 -6.75
C GLU A 146 -0.84 3.17 -8.27
N VAL A 147 0.25 3.58 -8.92
CA VAL A 147 0.32 3.72 -10.39
C VAL A 147 0.08 2.37 -11.08
N VAL A 148 0.80 1.31 -10.67
CA VAL A 148 0.65 -0.01 -11.28
C VAL A 148 -0.77 -0.55 -11.05
N LEU A 149 -1.31 -0.41 -9.84
CA LEU A 149 -2.68 -0.84 -9.55
C LEU A 149 -3.71 -0.06 -10.37
N ALA A 150 -3.54 1.25 -10.50
CA ALA A 150 -4.45 2.08 -11.28
C ALA A 150 -4.47 1.70 -12.76
N LEU A 151 -3.30 1.45 -13.36
CA LEU A 151 -3.19 1.07 -14.77
C LEU A 151 -3.72 -0.34 -15.06
N ASN A 152 -3.69 -1.25 -14.07
CA ASN A 152 -4.15 -2.63 -14.21
C ASN A 152 -5.63 -2.84 -13.82
N ARG A 153 -6.38 -1.77 -13.53
CA ARG A 153 -7.83 -1.87 -13.29
C ARG A 153 -8.56 -2.28 -14.58
N PRO A 154 -9.48 -3.26 -14.53
CA PRO A 154 -10.13 -3.79 -15.73
C PRO A 154 -10.98 -2.75 -16.46
N GLU A 155 -11.48 -1.72 -15.77
CA GLU A 155 -12.26 -0.64 -16.37
C GLU A 155 -11.40 0.28 -17.24
N ILE A 156 -10.10 0.39 -16.94
CA ILE A 156 -9.20 1.36 -17.57
C ILE A 156 -8.87 1.02 -19.01
N SER A 157 -8.80 -0.27 -19.35
CA SER A 157 -8.65 -0.69 -20.75
C SER A 157 -9.76 -0.13 -21.64
N LYS A 158 -11.01 -0.07 -21.13
CA LYS A 158 -12.14 0.53 -21.84
C LYS A 158 -11.99 2.06 -21.93
N SER A 159 -11.50 2.70 -20.87
CA SER A 159 -11.25 4.15 -20.87
C SER A 159 -10.19 4.56 -21.88
N PHE A 160 -9.05 3.85 -21.95
CA PHE A 160 -8.01 4.10 -22.95
C PHE A 160 -8.50 3.84 -24.39
N SER A 161 -9.39 2.87 -24.57
CA SER A 161 -10.02 2.61 -25.88
C SER A 161 -11.01 3.72 -26.29
N ARG A 162 -11.73 4.28 -25.31
CA ARG A 162 -12.71 5.36 -25.53
C ARG A 162 -12.07 6.73 -25.71
N TYR A 163 -10.97 6.99 -24.99
CA TYR A 163 -10.28 8.28 -24.95
C TYR A 163 -8.80 8.09 -25.32
N PRO A 164 -8.45 8.08 -26.64
CA PRO A 164 -7.07 7.94 -27.09
C PRO A 164 -6.12 9.01 -26.52
N VAL A 165 -6.65 10.17 -26.12
CA VAL A 165 -5.88 11.24 -25.47
C VAL A 165 -5.18 10.77 -24.19
N LEU A 166 -5.74 9.78 -23.49
CA LEU A 166 -5.19 9.26 -22.22
C LEU A 166 -3.82 8.63 -22.41
N LYS A 167 -3.61 7.90 -23.53
CA LYS A 167 -2.31 7.30 -23.84
C LYS A 167 -1.24 8.36 -23.99
N ARG A 168 -1.55 9.43 -24.73
CA ARG A 168 -0.63 10.55 -24.93
C ARG A 168 -0.35 11.30 -23.62
N CYS A 169 -1.36 11.49 -22.79
CA CYS A 169 -1.19 12.11 -21.46
C CYS A 169 -0.28 11.25 -20.57
N LEU A 170 -0.45 9.92 -20.59
CA LEU A 170 0.40 8.99 -19.84
C LEU A 170 1.85 9.05 -20.33
N GLU A 171 2.07 9.08 -21.65
CA GLU A 171 3.41 9.22 -22.25
C GLU A 171 4.10 10.52 -21.82
N GLU A 172 3.39 11.66 -21.83
CA GLU A 172 3.93 12.94 -21.38
C GLU A 172 4.22 12.95 -19.86
N LYS A 173 3.32 12.39 -19.05
CA LYS A 173 3.54 12.27 -17.60
C LYS A 173 4.77 11.41 -17.29
N ILE A 174 4.95 10.32 -18.04
CA ILE A 174 6.11 9.44 -17.88
C ILE A 174 7.40 10.15 -18.28
N LYS A 175 7.43 10.91 -19.38
CA LYS A 175 8.61 11.73 -19.74
C LYS A 175 8.98 12.72 -18.63
N ILE A 176 7.99 13.29 -17.95
CA ILE A 176 8.22 14.18 -16.80
C ILE A 176 8.89 13.39 -15.66
N TRP A 177 8.36 12.22 -15.29
CA TRP A 177 8.96 11.36 -14.27
C TRP A 177 10.39 10.93 -14.61
N GLU A 178 10.66 10.56 -15.87
CA GLU A 178 11.99 10.18 -16.33
C GLU A 178 13.01 11.32 -16.26
N ARG A 179 12.57 12.53 -16.59
CA ARG A 179 13.40 13.75 -16.57
C ARG A 179 13.71 14.21 -15.15
N LEU A 180 12.72 14.18 -14.26
CA LEU A 180 12.86 14.65 -12.89
C LEU A 180 13.51 13.60 -11.97
N SER A 181 13.49 12.32 -12.34
CA SER A 181 14.09 11.27 -11.53
C SER A 181 15.61 11.17 -11.74
N SER A 182 16.33 11.13 -10.62
CA SER A 182 17.76 10.78 -10.56
C SER A 182 18.00 9.26 -10.56
N LYS A 183 16.95 8.44 -10.38
CA LYS A 183 17.05 6.99 -10.18
C LYS A 183 17.00 6.26 -11.53
N LYS A 184 18.06 5.51 -11.86
CA LYS A 184 18.15 4.74 -13.12
C LYS A 184 17.01 3.74 -13.32
N TRP A 185 16.57 3.07 -12.25
CA TRP A 185 15.49 2.09 -12.32
C TRP A 185 14.13 2.72 -12.68
N VAL A 186 13.90 3.98 -12.33
CA VAL A 186 12.63 4.68 -12.65
C VAL A 186 12.45 4.78 -14.15
N ARG A 187 13.51 5.14 -14.90
CA ARG A 187 13.48 5.22 -16.37
C ARG A 187 13.14 3.88 -17.01
N LYS A 188 13.72 2.81 -16.48
CA LYS A 188 13.44 1.45 -16.96
C LYS A 188 11.97 1.08 -16.75
N ILE A 189 11.44 1.31 -15.55
CA ILE A 189 10.04 1.02 -15.21
C ILE A 189 9.08 1.87 -16.04
N CYS A 190 9.39 3.15 -16.23
CA CYS A 190 8.62 4.09 -17.04
C CYS A 190 8.38 3.58 -18.47
N THR A 191 9.41 3.03 -19.11
CA THR A 191 9.27 2.45 -20.45
C THR A 191 8.32 1.25 -20.47
N GLU A 192 8.42 0.35 -19.49
CA GLU A 192 7.55 -0.85 -19.41
C GLU A 192 6.12 -0.52 -19.00
N LEU A 193 5.90 0.52 -18.19
CA LEU A 193 4.57 1.00 -17.81
C LEU A 193 3.72 1.44 -19.02
N ILE A 194 4.34 1.92 -20.10
CA ILE A 194 3.62 2.30 -21.32
C ILE A 194 3.27 1.07 -22.17
N LEU A 195 4.19 0.11 -22.21
CA LEU A 195 4.09 -1.05 -23.10
C LEU A 195 3.12 -2.10 -22.56
N ASP A 196 3.32 -2.54 -21.33
CA ASP A 196 2.55 -3.61 -20.71
C ASP A 196 2.60 -3.53 -19.17
N PRO A 197 1.70 -2.74 -18.55
CA PRO A 197 1.60 -2.62 -17.09
C PRO A 197 1.35 -3.96 -16.39
N GLU A 198 0.66 -4.90 -17.05
CA GLU A 198 0.27 -6.18 -16.47
C GLU A 198 1.46 -7.12 -16.41
N LYS A 199 2.21 -7.21 -17.51
CA LYS A 199 3.46 -7.97 -17.53
C LYS A 199 4.47 -7.41 -16.55
N LEU A 200 4.62 -6.09 -16.46
CA LEU A 200 5.48 -5.47 -15.46
C LEU A 200 5.09 -5.87 -14.03
N TRP A 201 3.79 -5.90 -13.73
CA TRP A 201 3.28 -6.36 -12.43
C TRP A 201 3.65 -7.83 -12.16
N LYS A 202 3.47 -8.71 -13.15
CA LYS A 202 3.85 -10.12 -13.08
C LYS A 202 5.35 -10.30 -12.83
N ASP A 203 6.19 -9.60 -13.58
CA ASP A 203 7.65 -9.68 -13.50
C ASP A 203 8.17 -9.17 -12.15
N ILE A 204 7.67 -8.03 -11.66
CA ILE A 204 8.02 -7.50 -10.33
C ILE A 204 7.56 -8.46 -9.23
N THR A 205 6.39 -9.10 -9.37
CA THR A 205 5.90 -10.08 -8.40
C THR A 205 6.88 -11.25 -8.28
N LEU A 206 7.31 -11.82 -9.41
CA LEU A 206 8.29 -12.91 -9.43
C LEU A 206 9.63 -12.49 -8.84
N TRP A 207 10.09 -11.27 -9.17
CA TRP A 207 11.31 -10.70 -8.60
C TRP A 207 11.23 -10.57 -7.07
N CYS A 208 10.15 -10.00 -6.54
CA CYS A 208 9.95 -9.83 -5.11
C CYS A 208 9.98 -11.16 -4.34
N LEU A 209 9.49 -12.24 -4.95
CA LEU A 209 9.34 -13.54 -4.30
C LEU A 209 10.60 -14.41 -4.46
N LEU A 210 11.26 -14.37 -5.62
CA LEU A 210 12.31 -15.32 -5.98
C LEU A 210 13.72 -14.72 -6.06
N ALA A 211 13.91 -13.39 -6.00
CA ALA A 211 15.24 -12.76 -6.14
C ALA A 211 16.30 -13.26 -5.15
N ARG A 212 15.87 -13.70 -3.97
CA ARG A 212 16.74 -14.19 -2.89
C ARG A 212 16.96 -15.71 -2.93
N TYR A 213 16.19 -16.41 -3.78
CA TYR A 213 16.37 -17.83 -4.04
C TYR A 213 17.51 -18.06 -5.05
N PRO A 214 17.98 -19.31 -5.21
CA PRO A 214 18.97 -19.62 -6.24
C PRO A 214 18.49 -19.20 -7.63
N ARG A 215 19.39 -18.57 -8.41
CA ARG A 215 19.09 -17.97 -9.72
C ARG A 215 18.34 -18.90 -10.69
N LYS A 216 18.61 -20.21 -10.62
CA LYS A 216 17.93 -21.23 -11.44
C LYS A 216 16.40 -21.17 -11.33
N LEU A 217 15.86 -20.85 -10.15
CA LEU A 217 14.41 -20.76 -9.94
C LEU A 217 13.79 -19.61 -10.73
N LEU A 218 14.49 -18.48 -10.85
CA LEU A 218 14.06 -17.36 -11.68
C LEU A 218 14.14 -17.69 -13.16
N GLU A 219 15.16 -18.43 -13.59
CA GLU A 219 15.36 -18.82 -15.00
C GLU A 219 14.27 -19.78 -15.52
N TYR A 220 13.53 -20.46 -14.63
CA TYR A 220 12.36 -21.26 -15.01
C TYR A 220 11.10 -20.42 -15.29
N VAL A 221 11.02 -19.20 -14.78
CA VAL A 221 9.80 -18.36 -14.86
C VAL A 221 10.02 -17.08 -15.65
N LEU A 222 11.26 -16.60 -15.75
CA LEU A 222 11.65 -15.38 -16.44
C LEU A 222 12.73 -15.69 -17.48
N THR A 223 12.69 -14.98 -18.60
CA THR A 223 13.74 -15.07 -19.61
C THR A 223 15.05 -14.44 -19.10
N PRO A 224 16.23 -14.88 -19.59
CA PRO A 224 17.52 -14.35 -19.15
C PRO A 224 17.64 -12.82 -19.26
N ASP A 225 17.17 -12.25 -20.37
CA ASP A 225 17.20 -10.80 -20.59
C ASP A 225 16.34 -10.03 -19.57
N ARG A 226 15.17 -10.59 -19.22
CA ARG A 226 14.27 -10.00 -18.22
C ARG A 226 14.86 -10.07 -16.83
N LEU A 227 15.54 -11.17 -16.51
CA LEU A 227 16.24 -11.33 -15.24
C LEU A 227 17.37 -10.31 -15.07
N LEU A 228 18.21 -10.12 -16.10
CA LEU A 228 19.27 -9.10 -16.08
C LEU A 228 18.70 -7.70 -15.88
N TRP A 229 17.57 -7.41 -16.53
CA TRP A 229 16.89 -6.13 -16.38
C TRP A 229 16.37 -5.90 -14.96
N LEU A 230 15.74 -6.91 -14.34
CA LEU A 230 15.20 -6.83 -12.97
C LEU A 230 16.28 -6.70 -11.90
N GLN A 231 17.45 -7.33 -12.10
CA GLN A 231 18.57 -7.29 -11.16
C GLN A 231 19.13 -5.87 -10.94
N GLU A 232 18.92 -4.97 -11.89
CA GLU A 232 19.33 -3.57 -11.75
C GLU A 232 18.36 -2.74 -10.87
N ILE A 233 17.25 -3.32 -10.43
CA ILE A 233 16.23 -2.65 -9.62
C ILE A 233 16.31 -3.14 -8.16
N PRO A 234 16.48 -2.23 -7.19
CA PRO A 234 16.55 -2.62 -5.78
C PRO A 234 15.23 -3.23 -5.30
N LEU A 235 15.30 -4.36 -4.58
CA LEU A 235 14.12 -5.04 -4.03
C LEU A 235 13.36 -4.17 -3.02
N GLU A 236 14.08 -3.29 -2.33
CA GLU A 236 13.55 -2.36 -1.34
C GLU A 236 12.54 -1.39 -1.96
N ALA A 237 12.64 -1.13 -3.28
CA ALA A 237 11.66 -0.32 -3.99
C ALA A 237 10.27 -0.99 -4.06
N PHE A 238 10.18 -2.29 -3.75
CA PHE A 238 8.96 -3.08 -3.89
C PHE A 238 8.50 -3.77 -2.61
N LYS A 239 8.99 -3.32 -1.44
CA LYS A 239 8.67 -3.94 -0.15
C LYS A 239 7.16 -4.10 0.08
N ASP A 240 6.40 -3.06 -0.22
CA ASP A 240 4.94 -3.01 -0.03
C ASP A 240 4.16 -3.24 -1.34
N PHE A 241 4.85 -3.73 -2.38
CA PHE A 241 4.27 -3.85 -3.70
C PHE A 241 3.27 -5.00 -3.78
N PRO A 242 2.04 -4.78 -4.27
CA PRO A 242 0.99 -5.80 -4.30
C PRO A 242 1.40 -6.95 -5.22
N LEU A 243 1.06 -8.18 -4.82
CA LEU A 243 1.45 -9.37 -5.55
C LEU A 243 0.37 -9.76 -6.57
N HIS A 244 0.78 -10.02 -7.81
CA HIS A 244 -0.10 -10.54 -8.85
C HIS A 244 -0.41 -12.04 -8.61
N ARG A 245 -1.69 -12.40 -8.48
CA ARG A 245 -2.13 -13.74 -8.07
C ARG A 245 -1.56 -14.88 -8.93
N GLY A 246 -1.64 -14.77 -10.26
CA GLY A 246 -1.12 -15.82 -11.15
C GLY A 246 0.40 -16.00 -11.06
N SER A 247 1.13 -14.93 -10.75
CA SER A 247 2.59 -14.98 -10.59
C SER A 247 2.98 -15.52 -9.21
N VAL A 248 2.14 -15.30 -8.20
CA VAL A 248 2.29 -15.93 -6.88
C VAL A 248 2.19 -17.45 -7.01
N GLU A 249 1.22 -17.98 -7.76
CA GLU A 249 1.07 -19.43 -7.96
C GLU A 249 2.29 -20.04 -8.68
N GLN A 250 2.81 -19.36 -9.69
CA GLN A 250 4.04 -19.77 -10.38
C GLN A 250 5.24 -19.78 -9.43
N ALA A 251 5.42 -18.72 -8.63
CA ALA A 251 6.49 -18.64 -7.64
C ALA A 251 6.35 -19.73 -6.56
N LEU A 252 5.14 -19.98 -6.06
CA LEU A 252 4.86 -21.02 -5.07
C LEU A 252 5.29 -22.40 -5.58
N THR A 253 5.00 -22.71 -6.84
CA THR A 253 5.43 -23.97 -7.46
C THR A 253 6.95 -24.13 -7.41
N GLN A 254 7.71 -23.08 -7.73
CA GLN A 254 9.18 -23.10 -7.67
C GLN A 254 9.70 -23.23 -6.23
N VAL A 255 9.09 -22.49 -5.29
CA VAL A 255 9.44 -22.55 -3.86
C VAL A 255 9.22 -23.96 -3.31
N GLU A 256 8.09 -24.59 -3.60
CA GLU A 256 7.80 -25.95 -3.14
C GLU A 256 8.77 -26.98 -3.70
N MET A 257 9.11 -26.90 -5.00
CA MET A 257 10.11 -27.79 -5.60
C MET A 257 11.47 -27.61 -4.94
N PHE A 258 11.90 -26.36 -4.74
CA PHE A 258 13.15 -26.07 -4.04
C PHE A 258 13.20 -26.65 -2.63
N PHE A 259 12.15 -26.47 -1.83
CA PHE A 259 12.10 -27.03 -0.47
C PHE A 259 12.09 -28.57 -0.46
N LYS A 260 11.43 -29.21 -1.44
CA LYS A 260 11.46 -30.67 -1.60
C LYS A 260 12.86 -31.19 -1.94
N GLU A 261 13.60 -30.49 -2.78
CA GLU A 261 14.97 -30.88 -3.17
C GLU A 261 15.96 -30.74 -2.01
N ILE A 262 15.87 -29.66 -1.22
CA ILE A 262 16.84 -29.36 -0.16
C ILE A 262 16.49 -29.97 1.19
N GLY A 263 15.24 -30.38 1.43
CA GLY A 263 14.74 -30.71 2.77
C GLY A 263 15.57 -31.75 3.51
N SER A 264 16.07 -32.77 2.80
CA SER A 264 16.94 -33.81 3.36
C SER A 264 18.38 -33.36 3.66
N SER A 265 18.79 -32.22 3.08
CA SER A 265 20.14 -31.66 3.21
C SER A 265 20.27 -30.69 4.39
N ILE A 266 19.17 -30.19 4.94
CA ILE A 266 19.17 -29.23 6.06
C ILE A 266 19.34 -30.00 7.38
N LYS A 267 20.59 -30.06 7.87
CA LYS A 267 20.93 -30.77 9.12
C LYS A 267 21.52 -29.86 10.19
N THR A 268 21.85 -28.62 9.83
CA THR A 268 22.53 -27.70 10.73
C THR A 268 21.77 -26.39 10.85
N ARG A 269 21.99 -25.69 11.97
CA ARG A 269 21.47 -24.35 12.20
C ARG A 269 21.94 -23.36 11.11
N ASP A 270 23.17 -23.50 10.63
CA ASP A 270 23.70 -22.65 9.55
C ASP A 270 22.98 -22.87 8.22
N ASP A 271 22.64 -24.11 7.90
CA ASP A 271 21.88 -24.42 6.67
C ASP A 271 20.46 -23.87 6.78
N PHE A 272 19.82 -23.99 7.94
CA PHE A 272 18.54 -23.35 8.21
C PHE A 272 18.61 -21.84 7.99
N HIS A 273 19.62 -21.16 8.52
CA HIS A 273 19.81 -19.72 8.35
C HIS A 273 20.00 -19.29 6.90
N LYS A 274 20.73 -20.08 6.10
CA LYS A 274 20.86 -19.83 4.66
C LYS A 274 19.49 -19.87 3.98
N ILE A 275 18.68 -20.88 4.28
CA ILE A 275 17.33 -21.01 3.70
C ILE A 275 16.40 -19.92 4.19
N LEU A 276 16.41 -19.62 5.49
CA LEU A 276 15.62 -18.54 6.05
C LEU A 276 15.97 -17.22 5.36
N LYS A 277 17.25 -16.91 5.13
CA LYS A 277 17.67 -15.71 4.39
C LYS A 277 17.16 -15.68 2.95
N CYS A 278 17.09 -16.82 2.26
CA CYS A 278 16.56 -16.92 0.90
C CYS A 278 15.06 -16.65 0.79
N THR A 279 14.25 -16.95 1.81
CA THR A 279 12.79 -16.71 1.75
C THR A 279 12.45 -15.24 1.55
N SER A 280 11.32 -14.97 0.89
CA SER A 280 10.83 -13.61 0.67
C SER A 280 10.22 -13.01 1.93
N GLY A 281 9.55 -13.83 2.77
CA GLY A 281 8.80 -13.36 3.93
C GLY A 281 7.38 -12.88 3.60
N ARG A 282 6.93 -13.09 2.35
CA ARG A 282 5.67 -12.57 1.82
C ARG A 282 4.62 -13.65 1.55
N LEU A 283 5.00 -14.93 1.68
CA LEU A 283 4.14 -16.07 1.38
C LEU A 283 3.86 -16.88 2.65
N SER A 284 2.59 -17.11 2.96
CA SER A 284 2.21 -17.99 4.08
C SER A 284 2.71 -19.42 3.90
N LYS A 285 2.91 -19.87 2.65
CA LYS A 285 3.47 -21.19 2.35
C LYS A 285 4.96 -21.29 2.71
N GLU A 286 5.75 -20.24 2.51
CA GLU A 286 7.14 -20.20 3.01
C GLU A 286 7.17 -20.37 4.53
N PHE A 287 6.28 -19.67 5.24
CA PHE A 287 6.16 -19.80 6.70
C PHE A 287 5.84 -21.25 7.13
N GLN A 288 4.91 -21.91 6.43
CA GLN A 288 4.58 -23.32 6.69
C GLN A 288 5.79 -24.22 6.48
N LEU A 289 6.51 -24.08 5.37
CA LEU A 289 7.69 -24.89 5.05
C LEU A 289 8.82 -24.67 6.08
N ILE A 290 9.04 -23.42 6.52
CA ILE A 290 10.01 -23.11 7.58
C ILE A 290 9.58 -23.72 8.92
N THR A 291 8.27 -23.69 9.22
CA THR A 291 7.72 -24.32 10.44
C THR A 291 7.88 -25.84 10.40
N GLU A 292 7.67 -26.46 9.24
CA GLU A 292 7.90 -27.90 9.02
C GLU A 292 9.37 -28.27 9.27
N LEU A 293 10.32 -27.46 8.79
CA LEU A 293 11.76 -27.64 9.05
C LEU A 293 12.13 -27.51 10.54
N LEU A 294 11.50 -26.59 11.27
CA LEU A 294 11.69 -26.49 12.72
C LEU A 294 11.10 -27.71 13.45
N SER A 295 9.96 -28.22 12.97
CA SER A 295 9.28 -29.36 13.57
C SER A 295 9.97 -30.71 13.31
N SER A 296 10.78 -30.82 12.26
CA SER A 296 11.48 -32.08 11.95
C SER A 296 12.57 -32.43 12.97
N GLY A 297 12.97 -31.48 13.82
CA GLY A 297 13.98 -31.69 14.86
C GLY A 297 15.38 -31.98 14.31
N SER A 298 15.66 -31.60 13.05
CA SER A 298 16.97 -31.85 12.42
C SER A 298 18.12 -31.11 13.11
N PHE A 299 17.81 -30.06 13.87
CA PHE A 299 18.75 -29.30 14.69
C PHE A 299 18.01 -28.72 15.91
N GLU A 300 18.75 -28.35 16.97
CA GLU A 300 18.17 -27.65 18.13
C GLU A 300 17.98 -26.16 17.81
N ALA A 301 16.73 -25.71 17.76
CA ALA A 301 16.38 -24.32 17.51
C ALA A 301 16.58 -23.47 18.78
N SER A 302 17.16 -22.28 18.61
CA SER A 302 17.36 -21.29 19.68
C SER A 302 16.28 -20.21 19.66
N LYS A 303 16.14 -19.46 20.77
CA LYS A 303 15.25 -18.29 20.84
C LYS A 303 15.53 -17.25 19.75
N GLN A 304 16.81 -17.08 19.39
CA GLN A 304 17.21 -16.16 18.33
C GLN A 304 16.67 -16.60 16.97
N ASP A 305 16.73 -17.90 16.65
CA ASP A 305 16.24 -18.42 15.37
C ASP A 305 14.73 -18.19 15.22
N ILE A 306 13.98 -18.41 16.30
CA ILE A 306 12.54 -18.14 16.32
C ILE A 306 12.25 -16.64 16.14
N THR A 307 12.99 -15.77 16.82
CA THR A 307 12.83 -14.32 16.68
C THR A 307 13.08 -13.87 15.24
N GLU A 308 14.10 -14.41 14.57
CA GLU A 308 14.38 -14.11 13.17
C GLU A 308 13.27 -14.55 12.22
N VAL A 309 12.66 -15.73 12.45
CA VAL A 309 11.48 -16.18 11.70
C VAL A 309 10.28 -15.26 11.99
N GLN A 310 10.03 -14.92 13.25
CA GLN A 310 8.92 -14.06 13.64
C GLN A 310 9.01 -12.68 12.99
N GLU A 311 10.17 -12.03 13.04
CA GLU A 311 10.38 -10.73 12.40
C GLU A 311 10.23 -10.81 10.89
N LYS A 312 10.76 -11.87 10.26
CA LYS A 312 10.71 -12.03 8.81
C LYS A 312 9.28 -12.19 8.28
N PHE A 313 8.41 -12.88 9.02
CA PHE A 313 7.02 -13.15 8.61
C PHE A 313 5.99 -12.26 9.32
N ARG A 314 6.41 -11.28 10.12
CA ARG A 314 5.53 -10.39 10.91
C ARG A 314 4.47 -9.69 10.07
N SER A 315 4.84 -9.27 8.86
CA SER A 315 3.98 -8.57 7.91
C SER A 315 3.45 -9.47 6.79
N CYS A 316 3.59 -10.80 6.92
CA CYS A 316 3.16 -11.75 5.90
C CYS A 316 1.63 -11.94 5.92
N PRO A 317 0.93 -11.73 4.80
CA PRO A 317 -0.49 -12.04 4.70
C PRO A 317 -0.76 -13.53 5.03
N GLY A 318 -1.76 -13.79 5.88
CA GLY A 318 -2.18 -15.16 6.26
C GLY A 318 -1.42 -15.79 7.44
N VAL A 319 -0.44 -15.09 8.01
CA VAL A 319 0.25 -15.49 9.24
C VAL A 319 -0.26 -14.61 10.39
N SER A 320 -0.91 -15.23 11.38
CA SER A 320 -1.42 -14.51 12.56
C SER A 320 -0.36 -14.43 13.66
N SER A 321 -0.50 -13.45 14.57
CA SER A 321 0.35 -13.34 15.77
C SER A 321 0.37 -14.65 16.57
N GLY A 322 -0.77 -15.34 16.72
CA GLY A 322 -0.84 -16.64 17.38
C GLY A 322 0.03 -17.72 16.72
N LYS A 323 0.12 -17.75 15.38
CA LYS A 323 1.01 -18.68 14.66
C LYS A 323 2.49 -18.34 14.89
N LEU A 324 2.83 -17.06 15.01
CA LEU A 324 4.19 -16.60 15.29
C LEU A 324 4.61 -16.95 16.72
N VAL A 325 3.74 -16.73 17.71
CA VAL A 325 3.98 -17.10 19.12
C VAL A 325 4.10 -18.61 19.27
N ALA A 326 3.30 -19.39 18.53
CA ALA A 326 3.36 -20.85 18.57
C ALA A 326 4.72 -21.44 18.15
N LEU A 327 5.61 -20.66 17.51
CA LEU A 327 6.97 -21.12 17.19
C LEU A 327 7.86 -21.28 18.43
N GLU A 328 7.53 -20.62 19.55
CA GLU A 328 8.32 -20.72 20.79
C GLU A 328 8.43 -22.15 21.31
N ARG A 329 7.44 -23.01 20.99
CA ARG A 329 7.44 -24.44 21.35
C ARG A 329 8.61 -25.22 20.77
N PHE A 330 9.24 -24.73 19.70
CA PHE A 330 10.39 -25.41 19.08
C PHE A 330 11.70 -25.15 19.81
N VAL A 331 11.74 -24.18 20.73
CA VAL A 331 12.92 -23.93 21.57
C VAL A 331 12.83 -24.79 22.82
N LYS A 332 13.76 -25.73 22.96
CA LYS A 332 13.88 -26.53 24.18
C LYS A 332 14.40 -25.64 25.33
N PRO A 333 13.66 -25.47 26.43
CA PRO A 333 14.17 -24.80 27.63
C PRO A 333 15.33 -25.59 28.24
N LYS A 334 16.13 -24.94 29.09
CA LYS A 334 17.15 -25.66 29.87
C LYS A 334 16.46 -26.77 30.67
N LYS A 335 17.08 -27.96 30.68
CA LYS A 335 16.60 -29.05 31.53
C LYS A 335 16.69 -28.59 32.99
N PRO A 336 15.62 -28.78 33.79
CA PRO A 336 15.65 -28.40 35.20
C PRO A 336 16.75 -29.13 35.94
N SER A 337 17.34 -28.43 36.91
CA SER A 337 18.26 -29.00 37.89
C SER A 337 17.61 -30.19 38.59
N LEU A 338 18.32 -31.30 38.70
CA LEU A 338 17.81 -32.47 39.40
C LEU A 338 18.29 -32.41 40.86
N PRO A 339 17.37 -32.41 41.85
CA PRO A 339 17.76 -32.46 43.25
C PRO A 339 18.52 -33.75 43.53
N GLU A 340 19.72 -33.62 44.09
CA GLU A 340 20.48 -34.79 44.56
C GLU A 340 19.70 -35.44 45.71
N LYS A 341 19.56 -36.76 45.68
CA LYS A 341 18.75 -37.53 46.66
C LYS A 341 19.14 -37.32 48.12
N GLU A 342 20.30 -36.74 48.38
CA GLU A 342 20.89 -36.54 49.71
C GLU A 342 20.92 -35.06 50.15
N ALA A 343 20.68 -34.12 49.23
CA ALA A 343 20.67 -32.67 49.53
C ALA A 343 19.24 -32.16 49.62
N LEU A 344 18.79 -31.86 50.85
CA LEU A 344 17.51 -31.18 51.07
C LEU A 344 17.63 -29.73 50.59
N TRP A 345 17.00 -29.45 49.44
CA TRP A 345 16.82 -28.07 49.00
C TRP A 345 15.97 -27.29 50.00
N ASP A 346 16.33 -26.03 50.21
CA ASP A 346 15.54 -25.11 51.02
C ASP A 346 14.28 -24.63 50.28
N THR A 347 13.44 -23.87 50.99
CA THR A 347 12.16 -23.40 50.44
C THR A 347 12.33 -22.47 49.24
N GLU A 348 13.37 -21.64 49.22
CA GLU A 348 13.59 -20.70 48.11
C GLU A 348 14.10 -21.41 46.87
N GLN A 349 14.97 -22.40 47.05
CA GLN A 349 15.47 -23.27 45.98
C GLN A 349 14.33 -24.03 45.30
N TRP A 350 13.40 -24.61 46.07
CA TRP A 350 12.25 -25.30 45.48
C TRP A 350 11.29 -24.37 44.73
N ILE A 351 11.04 -23.16 45.24
CA ILE A 351 10.21 -22.16 44.56
C ILE A 351 10.88 -21.70 43.27
N HIS A 352 12.17 -21.37 43.33
CA HIS A 352 12.95 -20.95 42.16
C HIS A 352 12.94 -22.02 41.08
N TRP A 353 13.23 -23.27 41.46
CA TRP A 353 13.18 -24.40 40.55
C TRP A 353 11.79 -24.60 39.93
N GLY A 354 10.73 -24.52 40.73
CA GLY A 354 9.36 -24.68 40.25
C GLY A 354 8.97 -23.64 39.19
N VAL A 355 9.26 -22.37 39.47
CA VAL A 355 8.83 -21.23 38.64
C VAL A 355 9.72 -21.01 37.43
N GLU A 356 11.04 -20.99 37.63
CA GLU A 356 12.00 -20.57 36.61
C GLU A 356 12.53 -21.72 35.74
N GLU A 357 12.50 -22.96 36.26
CA GLU A 357 13.05 -24.12 35.57
C GLU A 357 11.97 -25.13 35.16
N TYR A 358 11.19 -25.64 36.11
CA TYR A 358 10.26 -26.74 35.90
C TYR A 358 9.04 -26.33 35.08
N ILE A 359 8.30 -25.27 35.43
CA ILE A 359 7.10 -24.86 34.70
C ILE A 359 7.39 -24.59 33.21
N PRO A 360 8.44 -23.82 32.83
CA PRO A 360 8.79 -23.62 31.43
C PRO A 360 9.13 -24.92 30.71
N TYR A 361 9.89 -25.81 31.35
CA TYR A 361 10.24 -27.12 30.79
C TYR A 361 9.01 -28.03 30.64
N ARG A 362 8.10 -28.04 31.62
CA ARG A 362 6.87 -28.83 31.62
C ARG A 362 5.88 -28.36 30.56
N HIS A 363 5.76 -27.05 30.39
CA HIS A 363 4.98 -26.45 29.32
C HIS A 363 5.52 -26.91 27.95
N TRP A 364 6.85 -26.84 27.76
CA TRP A 364 7.50 -27.35 26.56
C TRP A 364 7.29 -28.86 26.36
N GLN A 365 7.46 -29.70 27.40
CA GLN A 365 7.22 -31.15 27.34
C GLN A 365 5.80 -31.48 26.86
N THR A 366 4.81 -30.75 27.37
CA THR A 366 3.41 -30.95 27.01
C THR A 366 3.15 -30.60 25.55
N LEU A 367 3.69 -29.46 25.08
CA LEU A 367 3.53 -29.00 23.70
C LEU A 367 4.33 -29.82 22.67
N SER A 368 5.46 -30.40 23.09
CA SER A 368 6.35 -31.18 22.23
C SER A 368 6.13 -32.70 22.34
N HIS A 369 5.19 -33.14 23.19
CA HIS A 369 4.96 -34.55 23.53
C HIS A 369 6.24 -35.28 23.99
N HIS A 370 7.12 -34.57 24.69
CA HIS A 370 8.39 -35.10 25.19
C HIS A 370 8.26 -35.58 26.64
N PHE A 371 8.70 -36.80 26.91
CA PHE A 371 8.73 -37.39 28.24
C PHE A 371 10.16 -37.49 28.77
N ASP A 372 10.38 -37.02 30.01
CA ASP A 372 11.69 -37.07 30.70
C ASP A 372 11.51 -37.71 32.08
N SER A 373 11.90 -38.98 32.23
CA SER A 373 11.69 -39.77 33.45
C SER A 373 12.44 -39.23 34.67
N GLU A 374 13.57 -38.56 34.46
CA GLU A 374 14.37 -38.00 35.55
C GLU A 374 13.68 -36.78 36.14
N VAL A 375 13.08 -35.94 35.30
CA VAL A 375 12.28 -34.78 35.73
C VAL A 375 11.03 -35.25 36.48
N GLU A 376 10.34 -36.31 36.04
CA GLU A 376 9.20 -36.86 36.80
C GLU A 376 9.60 -37.33 38.21
N THR A 377 10.81 -37.88 38.37
CA THR A 377 11.33 -38.28 39.68
C THR A 377 11.57 -37.05 40.57
N ALA A 378 12.14 -35.98 40.01
CA ALA A 378 12.30 -34.70 40.70
C ALA A 378 10.96 -34.06 41.08
N VAL A 379 9.94 -34.18 40.23
CA VAL A 379 8.56 -33.73 40.51
C VAL A 379 7.94 -34.49 41.68
N GLY A 380 8.23 -35.79 41.81
CA GLY A 380 7.83 -36.58 42.98
C GLY A 380 8.41 -35.99 44.28
N LEU A 381 9.72 -35.72 44.28
CA LEU A 381 10.40 -35.09 45.43
C LEU A 381 9.88 -33.69 45.74
N PHE A 382 9.62 -32.88 44.71
CA PHE A 382 8.99 -31.57 44.87
C PHE A 382 7.58 -31.70 45.47
N SER A 383 6.79 -32.68 45.03
CA SER A 383 5.43 -32.91 45.53
C SER A 383 5.44 -33.33 47.00
N ASP A 384 6.34 -34.23 47.38
CA ASP A 384 6.53 -34.65 48.78
C ASP A 384 6.95 -33.48 49.67
N TRP A 385 7.91 -32.67 49.20
CA TRP A 385 8.29 -31.44 49.89
C TRP A 385 7.14 -30.45 50.00
N TYR A 386 6.42 -30.18 48.90
CA TYR A 386 5.33 -29.22 48.85
C TYR A 386 4.20 -29.62 49.80
N LEU A 387 3.85 -30.91 49.88
CA LEU A 387 2.87 -31.42 50.84
C LEU A 387 3.31 -31.23 52.29
N GLY A 388 4.60 -31.48 52.59
CA GLY A 388 5.17 -31.24 53.92
C GLY A 388 5.28 -29.76 54.30
N ALA A 389 5.58 -28.91 53.32
CA ALA A 389 5.75 -27.46 53.47
C ALA A 389 4.44 -26.67 53.29
N TYR A 390 3.36 -27.32 52.85
CA TYR A 390 2.10 -26.70 52.42
C TYR A 390 1.56 -25.69 53.45
N VAL A 391 1.48 -26.12 54.71
CA VAL A 391 0.99 -25.30 55.82
C VAL A 391 1.90 -24.10 56.07
N THR A 392 3.22 -24.24 55.90
CA THR A 392 4.20 -23.19 56.12
C THR A 392 4.18 -22.16 54.99
N ILE A 393 4.12 -22.61 53.73
CA ILE A 393 4.05 -21.75 52.53
C ILE A 393 2.75 -20.93 52.52
N HIS A 394 1.61 -21.53 52.89
CA HIS A 394 0.32 -20.82 52.91
C HIS A 394 0.07 -19.98 54.17
N LYS A 395 0.91 -20.13 55.20
CA LYS A 395 0.96 -19.22 56.36
C LYS A 395 1.84 -17.99 56.12
N ASP A 396 2.73 -18.05 55.14
CA ASP A 396 3.55 -16.92 54.72
C ASP A 396 2.68 -15.87 54.02
N GLY A 397 2.59 -14.68 54.61
CA GLY A 397 1.70 -13.60 54.15
C GLY A 397 2.05 -13.06 52.77
N GLU A 398 3.31 -13.20 52.31
CA GLU A 398 3.72 -12.73 50.97
C GLU A 398 3.57 -13.82 49.90
N ARG A 399 3.62 -15.10 50.29
CA ARG A 399 3.64 -16.26 49.37
C ARG A 399 2.34 -17.07 49.39
N SER A 400 1.39 -16.70 50.25
CA SER A 400 0.07 -17.28 50.32
C SER A 400 -0.75 -17.02 49.06
N LEU A 401 -1.41 -18.07 48.57
CA LEU A 401 -2.36 -18.00 47.46
C LEU A 401 -3.47 -16.97 47.71
N VAL A 402 -3.86 -16.76 48.98
CA VAL A 402 -4.85 -15.75 49.39
C VAL A 402 -4.33 -14.33 49.15
N TYR A 403 -3.04 -14.10 49.40
CA TYR A 403 -2.41 -12.79 49.16
C TYR A 403 -2.21 -12.53 47.66
N LEU A 404 -1.74 -13.53 46.90
CA LEU A 404 -1.62 -13.44 45.44
C LEU A 404 -2.99 -13.20 44.78
N LEU A 405 -4.04 -13.92 45.17
CA LEU A 405 -5.39 -13.69 44.65
C LEU A 405 -5.93 -12.29 45.02
N SER A 406 -5.62 -11.78 46.21
CA SER A 406 -6.01 -10.41 46.61
C SER A 406 -5.26 -9.32 45.85
N TYR A 407 -3.98 -9.54 45.51
CA TYR A 407 -3.19 -8.62 44.67
C TYR A 407 -3.68 -8.62 43.22
N TRP A 408 -4.07 -9.79 42.71
CA TRP A 408 -4.60 -9.96 41.35
C TRP A 408 -6.09 -9.63 41.25
N GLU A 409 -6.80 -9.41 42.36
CA GLU A 409 -8.24 -9.12 42.37
C GLU A 409 -8.61 -7.90 41.52
N ASN A 410 -7.73 -6.90 41.46
CA ASN A 410 -7.92 -5.72 40.62
C ASN A 410 -7.68 -5.98 39.13
N HIS A 411 -6.84 -6.97 38.79
CA HIS A 411 -6.50 -7.32 37.40
C HIS A 411 -7.44 -8.41 36.84
N LEU A 412 -7.93 -9.32 37.69
CA LEU A 412 -8.92 -10.36 37.36
C LEU A 412 -10.32 -9.79 37.07
N LYS A 413 -10.61 -8.56 37.52
CA LYS A 413 -11.85 -7.85 37.21
C LYS A 413 -11.87 -7.25 35.79
N GLU A 414 -10.72 -7.12 35.13
CA GLU A 414 -10.61 -6.55 33.77
C GLU A 414 -10.73 -7.62 32.67
N ASP A 415 -10.30 -8.86 32.91
CA ASP A 415 -10.38 -9.96 31.93
C ASP A 415 -11.21 -11.15 32.44
N ALA A 416 -12.45 -11.21 31.97
CA ALA A 416 -13.45 -12.21 32.35
C ALA A 416 -13.22 -13.56 31.63
N LEU A 417 -12.18 -14.31 32.00
CA LEU A 417 -12.11 -15.79 31.92
C LEU A 417 -10.73 -16.29 32.36
N SER A 418 -10.48 -16.30 33.67
CA SER A 418 -9.39 -17.07 34.26
C SER A 418 -9.98 -18.21 35.08
N LEU A 419 -10.06 -19.39 34.48
CA LEU A 419 -10.46 -20.62 35.18
C LEU A 419 -9.22 -21.17 35.90
N ILE A 420 -9.09 -20.90 37.20
CA ILE A 420 -8.06 -21.52 38.05
C ILE A 420 -8.59 -22.89 38.49
N LEU A 421 -8.12 -23.96 37.86
CA LEU A 421 -8.38 -25.33 38.33
C LEU A 421 -7.31 -25.69 39.37
N LEU A 422 -7.78 -25.95 40.59
CA LEU A 422 -7.02 -26.46 41.74
C LEU A 422 -6.85 -27.98 41.67
#